data_AF-U7VAF4-F1
#
_entry.id   AF-U7VAF4-F1
#
_cell.length_a   1.000
_cell.length_b   1.000
_cell.length_c   1.000
_cell.angle_alpha   90.00
_cell.angle_beta   90.00
_cell.angle_gamma   90.00
#
_symmetry.space_group_name_H-M   'P 1'
#
loop_
_entity.id
_entity.type
_entity.pdbx_description
1 polymer ?
#
loop_
_entity_poly.entity_id
_entity_poly.type
_entity_poly.pdbx_seq_one_letter_code
_entity_poly.pdbx_strand_id
1 'polypeptide(L)'
;MIAGLDWWFWVTAVLGSLSAAAALVQYVRGYAPDDYSQGPVLLLEAYLVVYLIGSIIMQAVGPGPRGDWLEYYGYLLTAMVIPAGAFFYSLSERTRWATLLLAVPGPVLIVMVHRMNMLWYYY
;
A
#
# COMPACT_ATOMS: atom_id res chain seq x y z
N MET A 1 7.76 14.09 -11.50
CA MET A 1 7.02 12.99 -12.14
C MET A 1 7.98 12.21 -13.01
N ILE A 2 7.92 10.88 -12.97
CA ILE A 2 8.70 9.97 -13.81
C ILE A 2 7.70 9.14 -14.60
N ALA A 3 7.80 9.14 -15.93
CA ALA A 3 6.85 8.48 -16.84
C ALA A 3 5.36 8.86 -16.61
N GLY A 4 5.09 10.12 -16.21
CA GLY A 4 3.74 10.61 -15.92
C GLY A 4 3.22 10.29 -14.52
N LEU A 5 3.95 9.49 -13.74
CA LEU A 5 3.56 9.12 -12.37
C LEU A 5 4.35 9.91 -11.34
N ASP A 6 3.71 10.22 -10.22
CA ASP A 6 4.34 10.96 -9.13
C ASP A 6 5.29 10.09 -8.29
N TRP A 7 5.98 10.74 -7.36
CA TRP A 7 6.95 10.06 -6.51
C TRP A 7 6.28 9.07 -5.55
N TRP A 8 5.05 9.38 -5.10
CA TRP A 8 4.26 8.47 -4.25
C TRP A 8 4.03 7.13 -4.97
N PHE A 9 3.64 7.16 -6.24
CA PHE A 9 3.50 5.93 -7.02
C PHE A 9 4.79 5.10 -7.04
N TRP A 10 5.93 5.72 -7.35
CA TRP A 10 7.19 4.97 -7.47
C TRP A 10 7.68 4.43 -6.12
N VAL A 11 7.48 5.16 -5.02
CA VAL A 11 7.76 4.66 -3.68
C VAL A 11 6.84 3.49 -3.34
N THR A 12 5.54 3.57 -3.66
CA THR A 12 4.60 2.45 -3.50
C THR A 12 5.00 1.25 -4.34
N ALA A 13 5.44 1.47 -5.58
CA ALA A 13 5.90 0.40 -6.47
C ALA A 13 7.09 -0.36 -5.89
N VAL A 14 8.09 0.37 -5.38
CA VAL A 14 9.28 -0.22 -4.76
C VAL A 14 8.94 -0.92 -3.45
N LEU A 15 8.32 -0.21 -2.51
CA LEU A 15 7.99 -0.78 -1.20
C LEU A 15 7.01 -1.94 -1.30
N GLY A 16 5.99 -1.82 -2.15
CA GLY A 16 4.99 -2.86 -2.38
C GLY A 16 5.60 -4.12 -2.98
N SER A 17 6.47 -3.96 -3.97
CA SER A 17 7.17 -5.10 -4.60
C SER A 17 8.13 -5.79 -3.62
N LEU A 18 8.89 -5.02 -2.84
CA LEU A 18 9.82 -5.58 -1.85
C LEU A 18 9.07 -6.30 -0.72
N SER A 19 7.98 -5.72 -0.23
CA SER A 19 7.12 -6.33 0.80
C SER A 19 6.52 -7.65 0.32
N ALA A 20 5.98 -7.67 -0.90
CA ALA A 20 5.44 -8.88 -1.49
C ALA A 20 6.51 -9.95 -1.72
N ALA A 21 7.69 -9.56 -2.20
CA ALA A 21 8.81 -10.47 -2.38
C ALA A 21 9.27 -11.08 -1.04
N ALA A 22 9.38 -10.28 0.03
CA ALA A 22 9.74 -10.75 1.36
C ALA A 22 8.75 -11.81 1.88
N ALA A 23 7.45 -11.53 1.80
CA ALA A 23 6.40 -12.47 2.20
C ALA A 23 6.40 -13.75 1.34
N LEU A 24 6.57 -13.63 0.01
CA LEU A 24 6.66 -14.79 -0.89
C LEU A 24 7.88 -15.67 -0.59
N VAL A 25 9.04 -15.06 -0.32
CA VAL A 25 10.25 -15.81 0.04
C VAL A 25 10.03 -16.59 1.34
N GLN A 26 9.40 -15.98 2.35
CA GLN A 26 9.08 -16.66 3.61
C GLN A 26 8.04 -17.76 3.43
N TYR A 27 7.03 -17.55 2.58
CA TYR A 27 6.06 -18.57 2.22
C TYR A 27 6.70 -19.79 1.57
N VAL A 28 7.58 -19.59 0.58
CA VAL A 28 8.28 -20.68 -0.14
C VAL A 28 9.19 -21.47 0.81
N ARG A 29 9.79 -20.80 1.80
CA ARG A 29 10.57 -21.45 2.87
C ARG A 29 9.71 -22.21 3.88
N GLY A 30 8.38 -22.07 3.83
CA GLY A 30 7.44 -22.75 4.72
C GLY A 30 7.30 -22.12 6.11
N TYR A 31 7.76 -20.87 6.29
CA TYR A 31 7.65 -20.17 7.57
C TYR A 31 6.23 -19.63 7.80
N ALA A 32 5.78 -19.70 9.06
CA ALA A 32 4.65 -18.93 9.56
C ALA A 32 5.00 -17.43 9.58
N PRO A 33 4.01 -16.52 9.75
CA PRO A 33 4.26 -15.09 9.82
C PRO A 33 5.27 -14.76 10.91
N ASP A 34 6.28 -14.00 10.54
CA ASP A 34 7.41 -13.57 11.36
C ASP A 34 7.73 -12.10 11.08
N ASP A 35 8.66 -11.51 11.83
CA ASP A 35 8.99 -10.10 11.70
C ASP A 35 9.47 -9.72 10.28
N TYR A 36 10.08 -10.66 9.55
CA TYR A 36 10.52 -10.45 8.17
C TYR A 36 9.37 -10.37 7.16
N SER A 37 8.24 -11.03 7.41
CA SER A 37 7.05 -10.99 6.56
C SER A 37 6.04 -9.92 7.03
N GLN A 38 5.94 -9.68 8.34
CA GLN A 38 5.03 -8.70 8.94
C GLN A 38 5.58 -7.27 8.91
N GLY A 39 6.88 -7.10 9.15
CA GLY A 39 7.56 -5.80 9.19
C GLY A 39 7.40 -4.99 7.90
N PRO A 40 7.60 -5.57 6.71
CA PRO A 40 7.37 -4.86 5.45
C PRO A 40 5.92 -4.41 5.24
N VAL A 41 4.94 -5.16 5.73
CA VAL A 41 3.51 -4.77 5.67
C VAL A 41 3.24 -3.60 6.62
N LEU A 42 3.81 -3.61 7.82
CA LEU A 42 3.74 -2.46 8.74
C LEU A 42 4.41 -1.21 8.16
N LEU A 43 5.52 -1.37 7.44
CA LEU A 43 6.19 -0.26 6.75
C LEU A 43 5.30 0.34 5.66
N LEU A 44 4.57 -0.50 4.91
CA LEU A 44 3.59 -0.02 3.94
C LEU A 44 2.48 0.78 4.61
N GLU A 45 1.97 0.30 5.74
CA GLU A 45 0.93 1.01 6.48
C GLU A 45 1.42 2.37 7.00
N ALA A 46 2.62 2.42 7.59
CA ALA A 46 3.23 3.67 8.03
C ALA A 46 3.44 4.64 6.85
N TYR A 47 3.86 4.13 5.70
CA TYR A 47 3.96 4.92 4.47
C TYR A 47 2.61 5.48 4.02
N LEU A 48 1.54 4.68 4.06
CA LEU A 48 0.20 5.14 3.67
C LEU A 48 -0.34 6.22 4.60
N VAL A 49 -0.03 6.18 5.90
CA VAL A 49 -0.35 7.27 6.84
C VAL A 49 0.36 8.56 6.43
N VAL A 50 1.65 8.49 6.08
CA VAL A 50 2.40 9.65 5.59
C VAL A 50 1.82 10.15 4.25
N TYR A 51 1.41 9.24 3.37
CA TYR A 51 0.76 9.60 2.12
C TYR A 51 -0.59 10.30 2.36
N LEU A 52 -1.43 9.81 3.28
CA LEU A 52 -2.69 10.47 3.66
C LEU A 52 -2.47 11.89 4.19
N ILE A 53 -1.51 12.07 5.09
CA ILE A 53 -1.16 13.40 5.61
C ILE A 53 -0.67 14.29 4.47
N GLY A 54 0.20 13.75 3.61
CA GLY A 54 0.70 14.45 2.43
C GLY A 54 -0.40 14.89 1.47
N SER A 55 -1.40 14.04 1.21
CA SER A 55 -2.51 14.38 0.31
C SER A 55 -3.43 15.44 0.90
N ILE A 56 -3.69 15.40 2.22
CA ILE A 56 -4.47 16.43 2.91
C ILE A 56 -3.75 17.78 2.85
N ILE A 57 -2.44 17.80 3.13
CA ILE A 57 -1.63 19.03 3.06
C ILE A 57 -1.62 19.58 1.63
N MET A 58 -1.39 18.73 0.62
CA MET A 58 -1.39 19.18 -0.77
C MET A 58 -2.74 19.75 -1.19
N GLN A 59 -3.85 19.17 -0.75
CA GLN A 59 -5.19 19.69 -1.05
C GLN A 59 -5.49 21.01 -0.32
N ALA A 60 -4.97 21.19 0.89
CA ALA A 60 -5.18 22.41 1.67
C ALA A 60 -4.38 23.60 1.14
N VAL A 61 -3.17 23.35 0.61
CA VAL A 61 -2.22 24.40 0.19
C VAL A 61 -2.19 24.61 -1.32
N GLY A 62 -2.59 23.61 -2.10
CA GLY A 62 -2.50 23.61 -3.55
C GLY A 62 -3.82 23.24 -4.24
N PRO A 63 -3.79 23.08 -5.57
CA PRO A 63 -4.92 22.50 -6.28
C PRO A 63 -5.07 21.04 -5.86
N GLY A 64 -6.23 20.69 -5.31
CA GLY A 64 -6.59 19.32 -4.92
C GLY A 64 -6.71 18.37 -6.13
N PRO A 65 -7.29 17.18 -5.92
CA PRO A 65 -7.58 16.25 -7.01
C PRO A 65 -8.40 16.93 -8.10
N ARG A 66 -8.05 16.70 -9.38
CA ARG A 66 -8.85 17.21 -10.49
C ARG A 66 -10.17 16.43 -10.67
N GLY A 67 -10.13 15.12 -10.41
CA GLY A 67 -11.32 14.28 -10.32
C GLY A 67 -12.10 14.45 -9.01
N ASP A 68 -13.03 13.54 -8.75
CA ASP A 68 -13.79 13.55 -7.49
C ASP A 68 -12.88 13.27 -6.28
N TRP A 69 -12.84 14.24 -5.36
CA TRP A 69 -12.02 14.15 -4.15
C TRP A 69 -12.52 13.02 -3.24
N LEU A 70 -13.83 12.76 -3.20
CA LEU A 70 -14.38 11.69 -2.36
C LEU A 70 -13.94 10.31 -2.88
N GLU A 71 -13.95 10.11 -4.20
CA GLU A 71 -13.40 8.91 -4.83
C GLU A 71 -11.91 8.71 -4.47
N TYR A 72 -11.09 9.77 -4.55
CA TYR A 72 -9.67 9.71 -4.19
C TYR A 72 -9.44 9.21 -2.75
N TYR A 73 -10.12 9.81 -1.76
CA TYR A 73 -9.98 9.39 -0.36
C TYR A 73 -10.62 8.03 -0.09
N GLY A 74 -11.67 7.66 -0.83
CA GLY A 74 -12.25 6.32 -0.78
C GLY A 74 -11.24 5.24 -1.20
N TYR A 75 -10.47 5.49 -2.26
CA TYR A 75 -9.36 4.62 -2.65
C TYR A 75 -8.26 4.58 -1.58
N LEU A 76 -7.84 5.74 -1.04
CA LEU A 76 -6.77 5.79 -0.07
C LEU A 76 -7.13 5.10 1.25
N LEU A 77 -8.33 5.32 1.78
CA LEU A 77 -8.80 4.62 2.98
C LEU A 77 -8.90 3.12 2.76
N THR A 78 -9.42 2.69 1.61
CA THR A 78 -9.46 1.26 1.26
C THR A 78 -8.04 0.68 1.15
N ALA A 79 -7.12 1.43 0.55
CA ALA A 79 -5.72 1.04 0.44
C ALA A 79 -5.06 0.84 1.82
N MET A 80 -5.40 1.64 2.83
CA MET A 80 -4.91 1.47 4.22
C MET A 80 -5.52 0.25 4.92
N VAL A 81 -6.81 -0.04 4.68
CA VAL A 81 -7.48 -1.18 5.32
C VAL A 81 -6.88 -2.52 4.90
N ILE A 82 -6.37 -2.63 3.68
CA ILE A 82 -5.82 -3.89 3.12
C ILE A 82 -4.59 -4.41 3.89
N PRO A 83 -3.47 -3.67 4.00
CA PRO A 83 -2.31 -4.09 4.78
C PRO A 83 -2.62 -4.20 6.28
N ALA A 84 -3.47 -3.32 6.85
CA ALA A 84 -3.90 -3.44 8.23
C ALA A 84 -4.64 -4.78 8.47
N GLY A 85 -5.61 -5.11 7.61
CA GLY A 85 -6.36 -6.37 7.67
C GLY A 85 -5.45 -7.58 7.49
N ALA A 86 -4.51 -7.53 6.55
CA ALA A 86 -3.52 -8.59 6.34
C ALA A 86 -2.62 -8.80 7.56
N PHE A 87 -2.15 -7.71 8.17
CA PHE A 87 -1.35 -7.75 9.38
C PHE A 87 -2.13 -8.36 10.54
N PHE A 88 -3.34 -7.87 10.85
CA PHE A 88 -4.17 -8.44 11.92
C PHE A 88 -4.51 -9.91 11.68
N TYR A 89 -4.81 -10.29 10.43
CA TYR A 89 -5.05 -11.69 10.07
C TYR A 89 -3.84 -12.57 10.40
N SER A 90 -2.64 -12.10 10.07
CA SER A 90 -1.40 -12.83 10.36
C SER A 90 -1.07 -12.96 11.86
N LEU A 91 -1.70 -12.14 12.73
CA LEU A 91 -1.62 -12.32 14.18
C LEU A 91 -2.59 -13.40 14.68
N SER A 92 -3.77 -13.49 14.07
CA SER A 92 -4.78 -14.49 14.42
C SER A 92 -4.42 -15.89 13.91
N GLU A 93 -3.90 -16.00 12.68
CA GLU A 93 -3.48 -17.26 12.09
C GLU A 93 -1.97 -17.30 11.86
N ARG A 94 -1.29 -18.22 12.57
CA ARG A 94 0.17 -18.44 12.44
C ARG A 94 0.49 -19.66 11.57
N THR A 95 -0.08 -19.72 10.38
CA THR A 95 0.22 -20.77 9.38
C THR A 95 0.95 -20.17 8.19
N ARG A 96 1.64 -21.00 7.38
CA ARG A 96 2.28 -20.55 6.15
C ARG A 96 1.32 -19.84 5.18
N TRP A 97 0.01 -20.13 5.25
CA TRP A 97 -0.99 -19.50 4.40
C TRP A 97 -1.23 -18.03 4.77
N ALA A 98 -1.13 -17.69 6.06
CA ALA A 98 -1.13 -16.30 6.49
C ALA A 98 0.11 -15.54 5.95
N THR A 99 1.27 -16.19 5.85
CA THR A 99 2.46 -15.60 5.21
C THR A 99 2.22 -15.32 3.72
N LEU A 100 1.53 -16.21 3.02
CA LEU A 100 1.14 -15.96 1.61
C LEU A 100 0.18 -14.77 1.50
N LEU A 101 -0.76 -14.65 2.43
CA LEU A 101 -1.70 -13.52 2.46
C LEU A 101 -0.97 -12.18 2.65
N LEU A 102 0.10 -12.13 3.44
CA LEU A 102 0.95 -10.94 3.60
C LEU A 102 1.65 -10.49 2.31
N ALA A 103 1.71 -11.34 1.27
CA ALA A 103 2.26 -10.94 -0.04
C ALA A 103 1.27 -10.15 -0.91
N VAL A 104 -0.02 -10.16 -0.58
CA VAL A 104 -1.09 -9.57 -1.38
C VAL A 104 -1.17 -8.03 -1.29
N PRO A 105 -0.97 -7.37 -0.13
CA PRO A 105 -1.11 -5.92 -0.03
C PRO A 105 -0.23 -5.14 -1.01
N GLY A 106 1.03 -5.55 -1.17
CA GLY A 106 1.99 -4.84 -2.04
C GLY A 106 1.47 -4.58 -3.46
N PRO A 107 1.17 -5.62 -4.26
CA PRO A 107 0.64 -5.48 -5.61
C PRO A 107 -0.68 -4.71 -5.67
N VAL A 108 -1.56 -4.91 -4.68
CA VAL A 108 -2.85 -4.20 -4.65
C VAL A 108 -2.64 -2.69 -4.48
N LEU A 109 -1.75 -2.28 -3.58
CA LEU A 109 -1.42 -0.86 -3.38
C LEU A 109 -0.88 -0.21 -4.65
N ILE A 110 -0.06 -0.92 -5.44
CA ILE A 110 0.47 -0.39 -6.71
C ILE A 110 -0.67 -0.02 -7.66
N VAL A 111 -1.66 -0.91 -7.80
CA VAL A 111 -2.83 -0.67 -8.66
C VAL A 111 -3.69 0.46 -8.10
N MET A 112 -3.93 0.51 -6.79
CA MET A 112 -4.75 1.55 -6.16
C MET A 112 -4.10 2.93 -6.30
N VAL A 113 -2.80 3.05 -6.01
CA VAL A 113 -2.08 4.32 -6.12
C VAL A 113 -1.95 4.77 -7.57
N HIS A 114 -1.85 3.84 -8.53
CA HIS A 114 -1.94 4.19 -9.94
C HIS A 114 -3.28 4.85 -10.28
N ARG A 115 -4.40 4.28 -9.80
CA ARG A 115 -5.74 4.88 -10.00
C ARG A 115 -5.86 6.23 -9.31
N MET A 116 -5.29 6.39 -8.13
CA MET A 116 -5.25 7.67 -7.43
C MET A 116 -4.43 8.74 -8.18
N ASN A 117 -3.31 8.35 -8.81
CA ASN A 117 -2.54 9.25 -9.68
C ASN A 117 -3.38 9.73 -10.86
N MET A 118 -4.18 8.84 -11.46
CA MET A 118 -5.12 9.22 -12.53
C MET A 118 -6.12 10.26 -12.03
N LEU A 119 -6.77 10.01 -10.90
CA LEU A 119 -7.73 10.95 -10.27
C LEU A 119 -7.11 12.32 -9.96
N TRP A 120 -5.83 12.36 -9.58
CA TRP A 120 -5.17 13.61 -9.22
C TRP A 120 -4.74 14.43 -10.45
N TYR A 121 -4.12 13.79 -11.44
CA TYR A 121 -3.44 14.50 -12.52
C TYR A 121 -4.13 14.43 -13.88
N TYR A 122 -5.01 13.48 -14.14
CA TYR A 122 -5.45 13.18 -15.51
C TYR A 122 -6.94 13.36 -15.78
N TYR A 123 -7.75 13.50 -14.72
CA TYR A 123 -9.13 13.96 -14.84
C TYR A 123 -9.22 15.49 -14.80
#